data_AF-A0A094Q0S4-F1
#
_entry.id   AF-A0A094Q0S4-F1
#
_cell.length_a   1.000
_cell.length_b   1.000
_cell.length_c   1.000
_cell.angle_alpha   90.00
_cell.angle_beta   90.00
_cell.angle_gamma   90.00
#
_symmetry.space_group_name_H-M   'P 1'
#
loop_
_entity.id
_entity.type
_entity.pdbx_description
1 polymer ?
#
loop_
_entity_poly.entity_id
_entity_poly.type
_entity_poly.pdbx_seq_one_letter_code
_entity_poly.pdbx_strand_id
1 'polypeptide(L)'
;MSNSDYEDDDDFTEDTSNDLVKQLRKASKQKDKELNELRAQFESLSKGQRERAIKDALAARGVNSKIASFIPQDIDPTEESVSKWLEDYADVFGIEVSQTQTPNVNPADAAAYKRMTNSADSGVSPEHNGDIMQKLMNANSKEELDEVIRLSGL
;
A
#
# COMPACT_ATOMS: atom_id res chain seq x y z
N MET A 1 5.05 27.29 -14.82
CA MET A 1 4.96 28.72 -15.21
C MET A 1 5.00 29.52 -13.92
N SER A 2 6.06 30.28 -13.68
CA SER A 2 6.17 31.19 -12.53
C SER A 2 5.31 32.42 -12.81
N ASN A 3 4.30 32.65 -11.96
CA ASN A 3 3.54 33.89 -12.00
C ASN A 3 4.25 34.91 -11.10
N SER A 4 5.03 35.79 -11.73
CA SER A 4 5.64 36.95 -11.11
C SER A 4 4.54 37.95 -10.74
N ASP A 5 3.89 37.74 -9.61
CA ASP A 5 2.92 38.67 -9.01
C ASP A 5 3.69 39.75 -8.21
N TYR A 6 4.61 40.43 -8.90
CA TYR A 6 5.34 41.61 -8.44
C TYR A 6 4.88 42.82 -9.28
N GLU A 7 3.57 42.98 -9.43
CA GLU A 7 2.99 44.20 -9.94
C GLU A 7 2.22 44.88 -8.80
N ASP A 8 2.66 46.10 -8.54
CA ASP A 8 1.85 47.22 -8.05
C ASP A 8 1.70 47.40 -6.53
N ASP A 9 2.67 48.10 -5.94
CA ASP A 9 2.35 49.14 -4.94
C ASP A 9 3.47 50.20 -4.97
N ASP A 10 3.30 51.13 -5.92
CA ASP A 10 3.92 52.45 -5.94
C ASP A 10 3.84 53.13 -4.57
N ASP A 11 4.97 53.28 -3.86
CA ASP A 11 5.30 54.51 -3.10
C ASP A 11 6.73 54.44 -2.53
N PHE A 12 7.74 54.71 -3.37
CA PHE A 12 9.11 54.93 -2.90
C PHE A 12 9.27 56.40 -2.44
N THR A 13 8.54 56.80 -1.38
CA THR A 13 8.77 58.07 -0.69
C THR A 13 9.20 57.86 0.77
N GLU A 14 10.52 57.81 0.94
CA GLU A 14 11.31 58.47 2.00
C GLU A 14 10.74 58.54 3.45
N ASP A 15 10.64 57.40 4.15
CA ASP A 15 10.80 57.30 5.62
C ASP A 15 11.29 55.89 6.03
N THR A 16 12.61 55.70 5.97
CA THR A 16 13.31 54.40 6.04
C THR A 16 13.18 53.64 7.36
N SER A 17 12.75 54.28 8.46
CA SER A 17 12.60 53.59 9.76
C SER A 17 11.18 53.09 10.01
N ASN A 18 10.16 53.79 9.53
CA ASN A 18 8.75 53.37 9.66
C ASN A 18 8.41 52.26 8.65
N ASP A 19 9.04 52.32 7.47
CA ASP A 19 8.76 51.40 6.38
C ASP A 19 9.24 49.96 6.66
N LEU A 20 10.39 49.76 7.30
CA LEU A 20 10.86 48.42 7.69
C LEU A 20 9.90 47.70 8.65
N VAL A 21 9.26 48.44 9.57
CA VAL A 21 8.26 47.87 10.48
C VAL A 21 6.98 47.52 9.75
N LYS A 22 6.56 48.35 8.77
CA LYS A 22 5.40 48.05 7.91
C LYS A 22 5.66 46.83 7.03
N GLN A 23 6.83 46.74 6.40
CA GLN A 23 7.27 45.59 5.61
C GLN A 23 7.34 44.32 6.47
N LEU A 24 7.88 44.40 7.69
CA LEU A 24 7.90 43.27 8.63
C LEU A 24 6.49 42.81 9.02
N ARG A 25 5.54 43.73 9.23
CA ARG A 25 4.13 43.36 9.48
C ARG A 25 3.46 42.75 8.25
N LYS A 26 3.70 43.30 7.05
CA LYS A 26 3.20 42.71 5.79
C LYS A 26 3.76 41.30 5.62
N ALA A 27 5.07 41.12 5.81
CA ALA A 27 5.75 39.83 5.75
C ALA A 27 5.23 38.84 6.81
N SER A 28 5.02 39.28 8.06
CA SER A 28 4.45 38.42 9.12
C SER A 28 3.05 37.96 8.74
N LYS A 29 2.17 38.87 8.31
CA LYS A 29 0.81 38.52 7.88
C LYS A 29 0.81 37.56 6.69
N GLN A 30 1.73 37.74 5.74
CA GLN A 30 1.85 36.85 4.61
C GLN A 30 2.34 35.46 5.04
N LYS A 31 3.33 35.38 5.93
CA LYS A 31 3.80 34.11 6.50
C LYS A 31 2.73 33.41 7.34
N ASP A 32 1.93 34.15 8.11
CA ASP A 32 0.81 33.60 8.86
C ASP A 32 -0.28 33.05 7.92
N LYS A 33 -0.54 33.75 6.81
CA LYS A 33 -1.47 33.29 5.77
C LYS A 33 -0.96 32.01 5.09
N GLU A 34 0.29 31.99 4.66
CA GLU A 34 0.93 30.82 4.05
C GLU A 34 0.94 29.63 5.01
N LEU A 35 1.25 29.85 6.30
CA LEU A 35 1.21 28.79 7.32
C LEU A 35 -0.19 28.22 7.50
N ASN A 36 -1.22 29.07 7.57
CA ASN A 36 -2.60 28.60 7.69
C ASN A 36 -3.05 27.85 6.45
N GLU A 37 -2.65 28.30 5.27
CA GLU A 37 -2.94 27.62 4.00
C GLU A 37 -2.23 26.26 3.92
N LEU A 38 -0.95 26.19 4.28
CA LEU A 38 -0.21 24.93 4.35
C LEU A 38 -0.83 23.96 5.37
N ARG A 39 -1.27 24.45 6.53
CA ARG A 39 -1.98 23.63 7.52
C ARG A 39 -3.28 23.08 6.97
N ALA A 40 -4.07 23.90 6.28
CA ALA A 40 -5.31 23.45 5.65
C ALA A 40 -5.05 22.42 4.52
N GLN A 41 -4.00 22.63 3.72
CA GLN A 41 -3.58 21.67 2.70
C GLN A 41 -3.11 20.35 3.33
N PHE A 42 -2.32 20.41 4.40
CA PHE A 42 -1.87 19.22 5.12
C PHE A 42 -3.05 18.45 5.74
N GLU A 43 -4.00 19.15 6.36
CA GLU A 43 -5.18 18.52 6.95
C GLU A 43 -6.05 17.86 5.87
N SER A 44 -6.27 18.52 4.73
CA SER A 44 -7.04 17.93 3.62
C SER A 44 -6.33 16.72 3.01
N LEU A 45 -5.01 16.79 2.82
CA LEU A 45 -4.20 15.67 2.33
C LEU A 45 -4.21 14.50 3.32
N SER A 46 -4.02 14.76 4.60
CA SER A 46 -4.02 13.76 5.67
C SER A 46 -5.36 13.03 5.73
N LYS A 47 -6.48 13.76 5.67
CA LYS A 47 -7.83 13.17 5.60
C LYS A 47 -8.00 12.29 4.35
N GLY A 48 -7.59 12.77 3.18
CA GLY A 48 -7.70 12.02 1.93
C GLY A 48 -6.85 10.75 1.89
N GLN A 49 -5.62 10.81 2.41
CA GLN A 49 -4.73 9.65 2.54
C GLN A 49 -5.32 8.62 3.49
N ARG A 50 -5.80 9.06 4.65
CA ARG A 50 -6.44 8.20 5.65
C ARG A 50 -7.66 7.50 5.07
N GLU A 51 -8.56 8.25 4.43
CA GLU A 51 -9.77 7.70 3.83
C GLU A 51 -9.45 6.66 2.75
N ARG A 52 -8.44 6.91 1.92
CA ARG A 52 -7.99 5.94 0.90
C ARG A 52 -7.44 4.67 1.55
N ALA A 53 -6.52 4.80 2.49
CA ALA A 53 -5.91 3.67 3.18
C ALA A 53 -6.95 2.80 3.90
N ILE A 54 -7.93 3.42 4.57
CA ILE A 54 -9.05 2.72 5.18
C ILE A 54 -9.89 2.01 4.12
N LYS A 55 -10.29 2.69 3.04
CA LYS A 55 -11.08 2.08 1.97
C LYS A 55 -10.37 0.90 1.33
N ASP A 56 -9.05 0.98 1.15
CA ASP A 56 -8.23 -0.09 0.59
C ASP A 56 -8.18 -1.29 1.55
N ALA A 57 -8.00 -1.05 2.86
CA ALA A 57 -8.05 -2.11 3.89
C ALA A 57 -9.43 -2.78 3.98
N LEU A 58 -10.52 -1.99 3.84
CA LEU A 58 -11.89 -2.51 3.77
C LEU A 58 -12.11 -3.36 2.51
N ALA A 59 -11.65 -2.87 1.35
CA ALA A 59 -11.78 -3.57 0.07
C ALA A 59 -10.99 -4.88 0.05
N ALA A 60 -9.79 -4.91 0.62
CA ALA A 60 -8.98 -6.13 0.75
C ALA A 60 -9.71 -7.23 1.54
N ARG A 61 -10.58 -6.84 2.47
CA ARG A 61 -11.44 -7.75 3.25
C ARG A 61 -12.82 -7.99 2.65
N GLY A 62 -13.12 -7.44 1.49
CA GLY A 62 -14.44 -7.56 0.87
C GLY A 62 -15.59 -6.94 1.68
N VAL A 63 -15.28 -6.02 2.62
CA VAL A 63 -16.29 -5.34 3.44
C VAL A 63 -16.72 -4.01 2.80
N ASN A 64 -17.92 -3.56 3.13
CA ASN A 64 -18.53 -2.39 2.52
C ASN A 64 -17.70 -1.11 2.78
N SER A 65 -17.28 -0.43 1.71
CA SER A 65 -16.49 0.81 1.80
C SER A 65 -17.20 1.95 2.53
N LYS A 66 -18.52 1.90 2.71
CA LYS A 66 -19.29 2.86 3.53
C LYS A 66 -18.93 2.78 5.01
N ILE A 67 -18.36 1.67 5.47
CA ILE A 67 -17.90 1.52 6.85
C ILE A 67 -16.76 2.50 7.16
N ALA A 68 -15.99 2.94 6.15
CA ALA A 68 -14.90 3.90 6.30
C ALA A 68 -15.35 5.20 7.00
N SER A 69 -16.60 5.64 6.76
CA SER A 69 -17.17 6.85 7.36
C SER A 69 -17.43 6.72 8.87
N PHE A 70 -17.49 5.50 9.40
CA PHE A 70 -17.73 5.22 10.81
C PHE A 70 -16.43 4.98 11.58
N ILE A 71 -15.28 4.86 10.92
CA ILE A 71 -14.00 4.60 11.58
C ILE A 71 -13.51 5.87 12.30
N PRO A 72 -13.41 5.84 13.64
CA PRO A 72 -12.96 6.97 14.46
C PRO A 72 -11.60 7.52 14.02
N GLN A 73 -11.37 8.84 14.09
CA GLN A 73 -10.14 9.51 13.57
C GLN A 73 -8.85 9.15 14.32
N ASP A 74 -8.98 8.70 15.56
CA ASP A 74 -7.93 8.21 16.44
C ASP A 74 -7.44 6.80 16.08
N ILE A 75 -8.14 6.10 15.19
CA ILE A 75 -7.69 4.80 14.66
C ILE A 75 -6.67 5.04 13.54
N ASP A 76 -5.54 4.37 13.66
CA ASP A 76 -4.49 4.36 12.65
C ASP A 76 -5.00 3.70 11.35
N PRO A 77 -4.81 4.31 10.16
CA PRO A 77 -5.19 3.73 8.86
C PRO A 77 -4.40 2.47 8.45
N THR A 78 -3.75 1.78 9.39
CA THR A 78 -3.09 0.50 9.16
C THR A 78 -4.11 -0.63 9.07
N GLU A 79 -3.83 -1.62 8.21
CA GLU A 79 -4.73 -2.74 7.98
C GLU A 79 -5.07 -3.48 9.29
N GLU A 80 -4.08 -3.67 10.16
CA GLU A 80 -4.21 -4.35 11.45
C GLU A 80 -5.19 -3.62 12.39
N SER A 81 -5.01 -2.31 12.58
CA SER A 81 -5.86 -1.48 13.44
C SER A 81 -7.31 -1.42 12.91
N VAL A 82 -7.46 -1.31 11.59
CA VAL A 82 -8.77 -1.35 10.94
C VAL A 82 -9.44 -2.71 11.09
N SER A 83 -8.69 -3.84 11.07
CA SER A 83 -9.25 -5.18 11.35
C SER A 83 -9.77 -5.27 12.75
N LYS A 84 -8.96 -4.88 13.73
CA LYS A 84 -9.34 -4.99 15.13
C LYS A 84 -10.61 -4.21 15.42
N TRP A 85 -10.70 -2.99 14.88
CA TRP A 85 -11.92 -2.21 14.95
C TRP A 85 -13.09 -2.87 14.22
N LEU A 86 -12.89 -3.40 13.01
CA LEU A 86 -13.94 -4.11 12.30
C LEU A 86 -14.43 -5.35 13.04
N GLU A 87 -13.55 -6.08 13.72
CA GLU A 87 -13.87 -7.24 14.54
C GLU A 87 -14.69 -6.84 15.77
N ASP A 88 -14.25 -5.80 16.49
CA ASP A 88 -14.92 -5.27 17.68
C ASP A 88 -16.33 -4.74 17.35
N TYR A 89 -16.53 -4.21 16.14
CA TYR A 89 -17.80 -3.64 15.67
C TYR A 89 -18.49 -4.52 14.61
N ALA A 90 -18.06 -5.77 14.42
CA ALA A 90 -18.57 -6.65 13.37
C ALA A 90 -20.08 -6.87 13.49
N ASP A 91 -20.58 -6.99 14.73
CA ASP A 91 -22.00 -7.15 15.06
C ASP A 91 -22.84 -5.94 14.59
N VAL A 92 -22.32 -4.72 14.76
CA VAL A 92 -23.01 -3.47 14.34
C VAL A 92 -23.25 -3.43 12.83
N PHE A 93 -22.33 -4.01 12.06
CA PHE A 93 -22.38 -4.01 10.61
C PHE A 93 -22.88 -5.33 10.01
N GLY A 94 -23.21 -6.33 10.86
CA GLY A 94 -23.59 -7.68 10.42
C GLY A 94 -22.52 -8.35 9.55
N ILE A 95 -21.25 -8.02 9.79
CA ILE A 95 -20.13 -8.58 9.05
C ILE A 95 -19.79 -9.90 9.72
N GLU A 96 -20.00 -11.01 9.01
CA GLU A 96 -19.33 -12.24 9.43
C GLU A 96 -17.85 -12.04 9.14
N VAL A 97 -17.05 -11.86 10.20
CA VAL A 97 -15.59 -11.94 10.14
C VAL A 97 -15.26 -13.39 9.80
N SER A 98 -15.47 -13.76 8.55
CA SER A 98 -15.00 -15.00 7.99
C SER A 98 -13.49 -14.91 8.07
N GLN A 99 -12.94 -15.63 9.04
CA GLN A 99 -11.52 -15.86 9.18
C GLN A 99 -10.96 -16.16 7.80
N THR A 100 -10.01 -15.33 7.33
CA THR A 100 -9.30 -15.53 6.07
C THR A 100 -10.21 -15.73 4.86
N GLN A 101 -10.66 -14.63 4.24
CA GLN A 101 -10.77 -14.65 2.79
C GLN A 101 -9.38 -14.93 2.23
N THR A 102 -9.11 -16.21 1.94
CA THR A 102 -8.09 -16.57 0.98
C THR A 102 -8.32 -15.68 -0.24
N PRO A 103 -7.31 -14.95 -0.73
CA PRO A 103 -7.49 -14.14 -1.93
C PRO A 103 -8.13 -15.03 -2.98
N ASN A 104 -9.14 -14.51 -3.68
CA ASN A 104 -9.78 -15.20 -4.80
C ASN A 104 -8.79 -15.27 -5.96
N VAL A 105 -7.68 -15.98 -5.75
CA VAL A 105 -6.73 -16.36 -6.77
C VAL A 105 -7.40 -17.47 -7.55
N ASN A 106 -7.52 -17.27 -8.85
CA ASN A 106 -7.95 -18.31 -9.77
C ASN A 106 -7.10 -19.56 -9.46
N PRO A 107 -7.68 -20.76 -9.27
CA PRO A 107 -6.94 -21.97 -8.92
C PRO A 107 -5.76 -22.26 -9.86
N ALA A 108 -5.82 -21.76 -11.10
CA ALA A 108 -4.69 -21.77 -12.04
C ALA A 108 -3.49 -20.95 -11.56
N ASP A 109 -3.72 -19.75 -11.03
CA ASP A 109 -2.68 -18.83 -10.56
C ASP A 109 -2.07 -19.32 -9.24
N ALA A 110 -2.90 -19.87 -8.33
CA ALA A 110 -2.42 -20.46 -7.09
C ALA A 110 -1.50 -21.67 -7.35
N ALA A 111 -1.84 -22.50 -8.34
CA ALA A 111 -1.01 -23.63 -8.74
C ALA A 111 0.30 -23.17 -9.41
N ALA A 112 0.25 -22.10 -10.22
CA ALA A 112 1.43 -21.52 -10.85
C ALA A 112 2.41 -20.95 -9.81
N TYR A 113 1.90 -20.20 -8.82
CA TYR A 113 2.70 -19.69 -7.72
C TYR A 113 3.28 -20.82 -6.87
N LYS A 114 2.49 -21.84 -6.50
CA LYS A 114 3.02 -23.01 -5.77
C LYS A 114 4.12 -23.74 -6.54
N ARG A 115 3.98 -23.90 -7.85
CA ARG A 115 5.03 -24.50 -8.69
C ARG A 115 6.28 -23.63 -8.71
N MET A 116 6.12 -22.33 -8.92
CA MET A 116 7.23 -21.38 -8.97
C MET A 116 7.97 -21.28 -7.63
N THR A 117 7.26 -21.26 -6.52
CA THR A 117 7.85 -21.28 -5.17
C THR A 117 8.55 -22.60 -4.89
N ASN A 118 7.95 -23.75 -5.23
CA ASN A 118 8.61 -25.05 -5.08
C ASN A 118 9.85 -25.19 -5.98
N SER A 119 9.83 -24.65 -7.20
CA SER A 119 11.00 -24.66 -8.08
C SER A 119 12.13 -23.74 -7.58
N ALA A 120 11.79 -22.61 -6.96
CA ALA A 120 12.77 -21.70 -6.38
C ALA A 120 13.39 -22.25 -5.08
N ASP A 121 12.58 -22.92 -4.24
CA ASP A 121 13.01 -23.45 -2.94
C ASP A 121 13.78 -24.78 -3.06
N SER A 122 13.39 -25.65 -3.99
CA SER A 122 14.09 -26.92 -4.22
C SER A 122 15.39 -26.79 -5.02
N GLY A 123 15.72 -25.60 -5.55
CA GLY A 123 16.87 -25.40 -6.44
C GLY A 123 16.82 -26.21 -7.74
N VAL A 124 15.68 -26.84 -8.04
CA VAL A 124 15.48 -27.68 -9.21
C VAL A 124 14.95 -26.82 -10.35
N SER A 125 15.85 -26.43 -11.25
CA SER A 125 15.48 -25.76 -12.51
C SER A 125 14.56 -26.65 -13.36
N PRO A 126 13.58 -26.10 -14.11
CA PRO A 126 12.73 -26.87 -15.01
C PRO A 126 13.48 -27.78 -15.99
N GLU A 127 14.69 -27.40 -16.41
CA GLU A 127 15.60 -28.21 -17.23
C GLU A 127 16.00 -29.52 -16.53
N HIS A 128 16.27 -29.49 -15.23
CA HIS A 128 16.68 -30.66 -14.44
C HIS A 128 15.56 -31.70 -14.32
N ASN A 129 14.31 -31.25 -14.18
CA ASN A 129 13.15 -32.14 -14.17
C ASN A 129 12.90 -32.79 -15.55
N GLY A 130 13.18 -32.07 -16.65
CA GLY A 130 13.12 -32.62 -18.01
C GLY A 130 14.11 -33.76 -18.21
N ASP A 131 15.36 -33.55 -17.77
CA ASP A 131 16.42 -34.56 -17.84
C ASP A 131 16.12 -35.80 -16.99
N ILE A 132 15.58 -35.62 -15.78
CA ILE A 132 15.17 -36.72 -14.90
C ILE A 132 14.03 -37.52 -15.54
N MET A 133 13.01 -36.86 -16.09
CA MET A 133 11.89 -37.53 -16.77
C MET A 133 12.35 -38.30 -18.01
N GLN A 134 13.28 -37.75 -18.79
CA GLN A 134 13.83 -38.43 -19.95
C GLN A 134 14.68 -39.64 -19.56
N LYS A 135 15.40 -39.57 -18.42
CA LYS A 135 16.13 -40.70 -17.85
C LYS A 135 15.22 -41.76 -17.25
N LEU A 136 14.12 -41.37 -16.59
CA LEU A 136 13.09 -42.31 -16.09
C LEU A 136 12.42 -43.07 -17.23
N MET A 137 12.09 -42.38 -18.34
CA MET A 137 11.46 -43.03 -19.50
C MET A 137 12.42 -43.94 -20.28
N ASN A 138 13.73 -43.74 -20.17
CA ASN A 138 14.75 -44.55 -20.84
C ASN A 138 15.49 -45.53 -19.92
N ALA A 139 15.21 -45.54 -18.61
CA ALA A 139 15.81 -46.48 -17.68
C ALA A 139 15.28 -47.90 -17.99
N ASN A 140 16.17 -48.81 -18.33
CA ASN A 140 15.81 -50.17 -18.73
C ASN A 140 16.04 -51.20 -17.62
N SER A 141 16.60 -50.76 -16.49
CA SER A 141 16.91 -51.60 -15.34
C SER A 141 16.33 -51.03 -14.06
N LYS A 142 16.05 -51.92 -13.09
CA LYS A 142 15.50 -51.55 -11.79
C LYS A 142 16.48 -50.69 -11.01
N GLU A 143 17.76 -50.96 -11.16
CA GLU A 143 18.87 -50.25 -10.51
C GLU A 143 18.99 -48.80 -11.03
N GLU A 144 18.84 -48.58 -12.33
CA GLU A 144 18.82 -47.22 -12.91
C GLU A 144 17.57 -46.45 -12.49
N LEU A 145 16.41 -47.12 -12.39
CA LEU A 145 15.19 -46.50 -11.89
C LEU A 145 15.36 -46.03 -10.43
N ASP A 146 15.95 -46.86 -9.58
CA ASP A 146 16.19 -46.53 -8.17
C ASP A 146 17.19 -45.36 -8.00
N GLU A 147 18.20 -45.26 -8.88
CA GLU A 147 19.16 -44.14 -8.88
C GLU A 147 18.52 -42.81 -9.32
N VAL A 148 17.69 -42.84 -10.35
CA VAL A 148 17.01 -41.64 -10.86
C VAL A 148 15.95 -41.14 -9.86
N ILE A 149 15.25 -42.04 -9.16
CA ILE A 149 14.31 -41.67 -8.08
C ILE A 149 15.05 -40.98 -6.93
N ARG A 150 16.22 -41.52 -6.53
CA ARG A 150 17.05 -40.91 -5.49
C ARG A 150 17.53 -39.51 -5.88
N LEU A 151 17.91 -39.30 -7.14
CA LEU A 151 18.35 -38.00 -7.65
C LEU A 151 17.20 -36.99 -7.74
N SER A 152 15.97 -37.45 -7.95
CA SER A 152 14.77 -36.62 -8.03
C SER A 152 14.30 -36.05 -6.69
N GLY A 153 14.88 -36.47 -5.56
CA GLY A 153 14.51 -35.96 -4.23
C GLY A 153 13.09 -36.32 -3.77
N LEU A 154 12.52 -37.40 -4.32
CA LEU A 154 11.22 -37.98 -3.93
C LEU A 154 11.36 -38.97 -2.77
#